data_AF-L9VHC5-F1
#
_entry.id   AF-L9VHC5-F1
#
_cell.length_a   1.000
_cell.length_b   1.000
_cell.length_c   1.000
_cell.angle_alpha   90.00
_cell.angle_beta   90.00
_cell.angle_gamma   90.00
#
_symmetry.space_group_name_H-M   'P 1'
#
loop_
_entity.id
_entity.type
_entity.pdbx_description
1 polymer ?
#
loop_
_entity_poly.entity_id
_entity_poly.type
_entity_poly.pdbx_seq_one_letter_code
_entity_poly.pdbx_strand_id
1 'polypeptide(L)'
;MAFAGCFEGQFTSADNPESEFVSEDEYDCADIDRPGPDEQVHTHGLESMPYPSPSDPLADAEAFAREFEEAYRHNSFLEEYGSATRAIDFSIGSSELERIESNLESELELEAVLVSIVYDLSTETQRGRSTNERGSRVSYYVDEHVALRSRYQHGIASEPDPFDPDPRDAGTAVVCFD
;
A
#
# COMPACT_ATOMS: atom_id res chain seq x y z
N MET A 1 -20.90 54.89 25.31
CA MET A 1 -20.96 53.84 26.35
C MET A 1 -21.35 54.55 27.65
N ALA A 2 -22.48 54.31 28.32
CA ALA A 2 -23.28 53.10 28.50
C ALA A 2 -24.77 53.31 28.16
N PHE A 3 -25.46 52.19 27.88
CA PHE A 3 -26.81 52.10 27.32
C PHE A 3 -27.92 52.17 28.38
N ALA A 4 -29.05 52.71 27.95
CA ALA A 4 -30.34 52.75 28.65
C ALA A 4 -30.98 51.36 28.79
N GLY A 5 -31.79 51.18 29.83
CA GLY A 5 -32.64 50.01 30.01
C GLY A 5 -33.91 50.39 30.77
N CYS A 6 -34.96 50.75 30.04
CA CYS A 6 -36.34 50.65 30.50
C CYS A 6 -36.90 49.32 29.96
N PHE A 7 -37.46 48.46 30.81
CA PHE A 7 -38.70 47.76 30.48
C PHE A 7 -39.34 47.16 31.73
N GLU A 8 -40.50 47.69 32.11
CA GLU A 8 -41.49 47.02 32.95
C GLU A 8 -42.20 45.95 32.13
N GLY A 9 -42.41 44.77 32.72
CA GLY A 9 -43.23 43.71 32.14
C GLY A 9 -43.75 42.79 33.23
N GLN A 10 -44.98 43.05 33.65
CA GLN A 10 -45.67 42.38 34.74
C GLN A 10 -46.67 41.33 34.20
N PHE A 11 -46.54 40.11 34.72
CA PHE A 11 -47.50 39.00 34.92
C PHE A 11 -48.28 38.29 33.77
N THR A 12 -48.25 36.95 33.92
CA THR A 12 -49.24 35.89 33.64
C THR A 12 -49.46 35.42 32.21
N SER A 13 -49.00 34.19 31.91
CA SER A 13 -49.88 33.02 31.81
C SER A 13 -49.04 31.74 31.80
N ALA A 14 -49.47 30.76 32.58
CA ALA A 14 -48.91 29.42 32.60
C ALA A 14 -49.29 28.71 31.30
N ASP A 15 -48.30 28.39 30.47
CA ASP A 15 -48.44 27.38 29.43
C ASP A 15 -47.36 26.35 29.70
N ASN A 16 -47.79 25.31 30.41
CA ASN A 16 -47.03 24.10 30.66
C ASN A 16 -46.80 23.46 29.29
N PRO A 17 -45.56 23.23 28.81
CA PRO A 17 -45.38 22.39 27.64
C PRO A 17 -45.90 21.00 28.03
N GLU A 18 -47.12 20.70 27.62
CA GLU A 18 -47.66 19.36 27.70
C GLU A 18 -46.61 18.47 27.06
N SER A 19 -46.11 17.57 27.88
CA SER A 19 -45.03 16.67 27.54
C SER A 19 -45.36 15.96 26.22
N GLU A 20 -44.65 16.31 25.15
CA GLU A 20 -44.53 15.55 23.87
C GLU A 20 -43.86 14.17 24.08
N PHE A 21 -43.98 13.62 25.28
CA PHE A 21 -43.39 12.35 25.67
C PHE A 21 -44.40 11.27 25.39
N VAL A 22 -43.98 10.31 24.58
CA VAL A 22 -44.81 9.15 24.28
C VAL A 22 -44.97 8.31 25.54
N SER A 23 -46.20 7.86 25.80
CA SER A 23 -46.54 7.07 26.98
C SER A 23 -45.86 5.70 26.91
N GLU A 24 -45.27 5.24 28.02
CA GLU A 24 -44.55 3.95 28.09
C GLU A 24 -45.42 2.75 27.71
N ASP A 25 -46.75 2.90 27.76
CA ASP A 25 -47.72 1.84 27.46
C ASP A 25 -48.05 1.71 25.96
N GLU A 26 -47.57 2.63 25.09
CA GLU A 26 -47.89 2.63 23.66
C GLU A 26 -46.94 1.74 22.83
N TYR A 27 -45.81 1.31 23.40
CA TYR A 27 -44.83 0.48 22.71
C TYR A 27 -44.62 -0.87 23.39
N ASP A 28 -44.92 -1.95 22.68
CA ASP A 28 -44.52 -3.30 23.08
C ASP A 28 -43.11 -3.58 22.57
N CYS A 29 -42.12 -3.28 23.41
CA CYS A 29 -40.71 -3.49 23.12
C CYS A 29 -40.29 -4.97 23.25
N ALA A 30 -41.20 -5.90 23.55
CA ALA A 30 -40.86 -7.31 23.76
C ALA A 30 -40.41 -8.02 22.48
N ASP A 31 -40.86 -7.56 21.31
CA ASP A 31 -40.55 -8.14 20.00
C ASP A 31 -39.68 -7.21 19.12
N ILE A 32 -39.12 -6.13 19.69
CA ILE A 32 -38.22 -5.23 18.96
C ILE A 32 -36.78 -5.72 19.14
N ASP A 33 -36.32 -6.52 18.19
CA ASP A 33 -34.90 -6.75 18.03
C ASP A 33 -34.23 -5.47 17.49
N ARG A 34 -33.19 -5.02 18.19
CA ARG A 34 -32.27 -4.02 17.65
C ARG A 34 -31.67 -4.65 16.38
N PRO A 35 -31.84 -4.08 15.18
CA PRO A 35 -31.13 -4.58 14.02
C PRO A 35 -29.64 -4.58 14.39
N GLY A 36 -29.08 -5.79 14.49
CA GLY A 36 -27.65 -5.93 14.61
C GLY A 36 -27.03 -5.25 13.40
N PRO A 37 -25.86 -4.62 13.52
CA PRO A 37 -25.08 -4.36 12.31
C PRO A 37 -25.06 -5.67 11.51
N ASP A 38 -25.32 -5.60 10.19
CA ASP A 38 -25.10 -6.75 9.31
C ASP A 38 -23.78 -7.38 9.74
N GLU A 39 -23.78 -8.68 10.00
CA GLU A 39 -22.54 -9.40 10.28
C GLU A 39 -21.61 -9.08 9.13
N GLN A 40 -20.65 -8.18 9.37
CA GLN A 40 -19.58 -7.97 8.42
C GLN A 40 -18.89 -9.31 8.37
N VAL A 41 -19.12 -10.05 7.30
CA VAL A 41 -18.39 -11.24 6.92
C VAL A 41 -16.96 -10.75 6.65
N HIS A 42 -16.21 -10.50 7.72
CA HIS A 42 -14.78 -10.23 7.67
C HIS A 42 -14.06 -11.56 7.53
N THR A 43 -14.30 -12.20 6.40
CA THR A 43 -13.54 -13.30 5.83
C THR A 43 -13.60 -12.96 4.35
N HIS A 44 -12.68 -12.20 3.77
CA HIS A 44 -11.27 -12.50 3.59
C HIS A 44 -10.56 -11.18 3.27
N GLY A 45 -9.66 -10.70 4.14
CA GLY A 45 -8.68 -9.70 3.70
C GLY A 45 -7.79 -10.32 2.62
N LEU A 46 -7.20 -9.50 1.75
CA LEU A 46 -6.14 -9.99 0.85
C LEU A 46 -5.02 -10.64 1.68
N GLU A 47 -4.51 -11.77 1.20
CA GLU A 47 -3.43 -12.51 1.85
C GLU A 47 -2.07 -12.09 1.27
N SER A 48 -1.01 -12.17 2.08
CA SER A 48 0.35 -11.89 1.63
C SER A 48 0.80 -12.83 0.51
N MET A 49 1.56 -12.29 -0.43
CA MET A 49 2.22 -13.06 -1.48
C MET A 49 3.54 -13.66 -0.95
N PRO A 50 3.86 -14.91 -1.31
CA PRO A 50 5.18 -15.46 -1.01
C PRO A 50 6.26 -14.72 -1.81
N TYR A 51 7.43 -14.53 -1.21
CA TYR A 51 8.60 -14.02 -1.94
C TYR A 51 9.21 -15.14 -2.81
N PRO A 52 9.71 -14.81 -4.02
CA PRO A 52 10.37 -15.78 -4.87
C PRO A 52 11.68 -16.27 -4.23
N SER A 53 12.05 -17.52 -4.51
CA SER A 53 13.29 -18.14 -4.07
C SER A 53 13.90 -18.88 -5.28
N PRO A 54 14.69 -18.18 -6.12
CA PRO A 54 15.22 -18.75 -7.34
C PRO A 54 16.20 -19.88 -7.03
N SER A 55 16.24 -20.89 -7.90
CA SER A 55 17.24 -21.97 -7.77
C SER A 55 18.61 -21.55 -8.30
N ASP A 56 18.63 -20.63 -9.26
CA ASP A 56 19.84 -19.98 -9.78
C ASP A 56 19.56 -18.47 -9.85
N PRO A 57 20.07 -17.66 -8.90
CA PRO A 57 19.74 -16.24 -8.82
C PRO A 57 20.25 -15.45 -10.02
N LEU A 58 21.35 -15.86 -10.67
CA LEU A 58 21.93 -15.16 -11.82
C LEU A 58 21.16 -15.48 -13.10
N ALA A 59 20.80 -16.74 -13.31
CA ALA A 59 20.01 -17.15 -14.49
C ALA A 59 18.59 -16.57 -14.45
N ASP A 60 17.99 -16.54 -13.26
CA ASP A 60 16.59 -16.13 -13.05
C ASP A 60 16.45 -14.67 -12.58
N ALA A 61 17.53 -13.87 -12.58
CA ALA A 61 17.56 -12.53 -11.98
C ALA A 61 16.41 -11.60 -12.38
N GLU A 62 16.05 -11.58 -13.67
CA GLU A 62 14.93 -10.75 -14.16
C GLU A 62 13.58 -11.24 -13.61
N ALA A 63 13.32 -12.55 -13.67
CA ALA A 63 12.09 -13.12 -13.15
C ALA A 63 11.98 -12.90 -11.63
N PHE A 64 13.08 -13.16 -10.92
CA PHE A 64 13.21 -12.89 -9.50
C PHE A 64 12.87 -11.43 -9.17
N ALA A 65 13.50 -10.45 -9.82
CA ALA A 65 13.29 -9.04 -9.51
C ALA A 65 11.83 -8.61 -9.75
N ARG A 66 11.19 -9.13 -10.80
CA ARG A 66 9.79 -8.83 -11.15
C ARG A 66 8.81 -9.40 -10.13
N GLU A 67 8.95 -10.68 -9.81
CA GLU A 67 8.10 -11.36 -8.83
C GLU A 67 8.34 -10.83 -7.42
N PHE A 68 9.60 -10.52 -7.08
CA PHE A 68 9.95 -9.94 -5.80
C PHE A 68 9.35 -8.55 -5.62
N GLU A 69 9.44 -7.67 -6.62
CA GLU A 69 8.87 -6.32 -6.51
C GLU A 69 7.34 -6.38 -6.36
N GLU A 70 6.65 -7.24 -7.11
CA GLU A 70 5.21 -7.44 -6.96
C GLU A 70 4.85 -7.88 -5.53
N ALA A 71 5.50 -8.93 -5.02
CA ALA A 71 5.29 -9.43 -3.67
C ALA A 71 5.64 -8.37 -2.62
N TYR A 72 6.76 -7.65 -2.79
CA TYR A 72 7.20 -6.60 -1.89
C TYR A 72 6.18 -5.46 -1.79
N ARG A 73 5.69 -4.95 -2.92
CA ARG A 73 4.69 -3.88 -2.95
C ARG A 73 3.34 -4.34 -2.40
N HIS A 74 2.93 -5.57 -2.73
CA HIS A 74 1.72 -6.18 -2.20
C HIS A 74 1.79 -6.27 -0.67
N ASN A 75 2.84 -6.93 -0.16
CA ASN A 75 3.01 -7.20 1.26
C ASN A 75 3.20 -5.91 2.06
N SER A 76 3.95 -4.93 1.54
CA SER A 76 4.11 -3.63 2.20
C SER A 76 2.78 -2.90 2.39
N PHE A 77 1.89 -2.93 1.38
CA PHE A 77 0.58 -2.29 1.49
C PHE A 77 -0.33 -3.05 2.47
N LEU A 78 -0.27 -4.38 2.49
CA LEU A 78 -0.97 -5.18 3.49
C LEU A 78 -0.45 -4.95 4.90
N GLU A 79 0.85 -4.74 5.09
CA GLU A 79 1.42 -4.43 6.40
C GLU A 79 0.91 -3.07 6.92
N GLU A 80 0.81 -2.07 6.03
CA GLU A 80 0.36 -0.72 6.39
C GLU A 80 -1.16 -0.65 6.65
N TYR A 81 -1.98 -1.31 5.83
CA TYR A 81 -3.44 -1.15 5.84
C TYR A 81 -4.22 -2.39 6.32
N GLY A 82 -3.60 -3.57 6.32
CA GLY A 82 -4.15 -4.83 6.81
C GLY A 82 -5.54 -5.13 6.24
N SER A 83 -6.48 -5.38 7.16
CA SER A 83 -7.88 -5.66 6.81
C SER A 83 -8.61 -4.52 6.09
N ALA A 84 -8.07 -3.29 6.11
CA ALA A 84 -8.66 -2.16 5.39
C ALA A 84 -8.30 -2.17 3.89
N THR A 85 -7.36 -3.02 3.46
CA THR A 85 -7.02 -3.19 2.04
C THR A 85 -8.19 -3.79 1.29
N ARG A 86 -8.55 -3.17 0.17
CA ARG A 86 -9.61 -3.64 -0.74
C ARG A 86 -9.03 -4.20 -2.02
N ALA A 87 -8.08 -3.50 -2.63
CA ALA A 87 -7.47 -3.90 -3.89
C ALA A 87 -6.02 -3.43 -3.98
N ILE A 88 -5.18 -4.24 -4.62
CA ILE A 88 -3.82 -3.93 -5.00
C ILE A 88 -3.68 -4.44 -6.43
N ASP A 89 -3.29 -3.57 -7.35
CA ASP A 89 -3.04 -3.91 -8.75
C ASP A 89 -1.64 -3.42 -9.12
N PHE A 90 -0.82 -4.34 -9.59
CA PHE A 90 0.58 -4.11 -9.95
C PHE A 90 0.78 -4.51 -11.41
N SER A 91 1.34 -3.59 -12.20
CA SER A 91 1.59 -3.84 -13.62
C SER A 91 2.98 -3.35 -13.99
N ILE A 92 3.76 -4.25 -14.58
CA ILE A 92 5.07 -3.90 -15.13
C ILE A 92 4.88 -3.27 -16.51
N GLY A 93 5.47 -2.10 -16.71
CA GLY A 93 5.51 -1.42 -18.01
C GLY A 93 6.70 -1.87 -18.85
N SER A 94 7.90 -1.84 -18.28
CA SER A 94 9.14 -2.23 -18.95
C SER A 94 10.18 -2.75 -17.95
N SER A 95 11.10 -3.59 -18.44
CA SER A 95 12.30 -4.02 -17.73
C SER A 95 13.54 -3.84 -18.61
N GLU A 96 14.66 -3.51 -17.99
CA GLU A 96 15.99 -3.45 -18.60
C GLU A 96 16.95 -4.32 -17.78
N LEU A 97 17.88 -4.99 -18.46
CA LEU A 97 18.81 -5.92 -17.83
C LEU A 97 20.23 -5.70 -18.35
N GLU A 98 21.19 -5.68 -17.43
CA GLU A 98 22.62 -5.65 -17.72
C GLU A 98 23.32 -6.80 -17.00
N ARG A 99 24.17 -7.52 -17.73
CA ARG A 99 24.97 -8.63 -17.19
C ARG A 99 26.37 -8.15 -16.89
N ILE A 100 26.84 -8.44 -15.68
CA ILE A 100 28.20 -8.16 -15.23
C ILE A 100 28.97 -9.47 -15.32
N GLU A 101 29.93 -9.52 -16.25
CA GLU A 101 30.77 -10.69 -16.51
C GLU A 101 32.16 -10.47 -15.88
N SER A 102 32.68 -11.49 -15.21
CA SER A 102 34.07 -11.49 -14.75
C SER A 102 35.00 -11.89 -15.90
N ASN A 103 36.13 -11.19 -16.04
CA ASN A 103 37.14 -11.48 -17.07
C ASN A 103 38.31 -12.24 -16.44
N LEU A 104 38.01 -13.44 -15.91
CA LEU A 104 39.03 -14.34 -15.39
C LEU A 104 39.42 -15.36 -16.48
N GLU A 105 40.52 -15.03 -17.15
CA GLU A 105 41.45 -15.93 -17.84
C GLU A 105 40.94 -16.97 -18.88
N SER A 106 39.68 -17.01 -19.31
CA SER A 106 39.18 -17.46 -20.65
C SER A 106 37.70 -17.89 -20.69
N GLU A 107 36.96 -17.82 -19.59
CA GLU A 107 35.52 -18.12 -19.57
C GLU A 107 34.77 -16.88 -19.05
N LEU A 108 33.76 -16.41 -19.79
CA LEU A 108 32.88 -15.35 -19.31
C LEU A 108 31.94 -15.99 -18.29
N GLU A 109 32.29 -15.86 -17.01
CA GLU A 109 31.41 -16.24 -15.91
C GLU A 109 30.61 -15.02 -15.47
N LEU A 110 29.29 -15.17 -15.39
CA LEU A 110 28.42 -14.14 -14.86
C LEU A 110 28.72 -13.95 -13.38
N GLU A 111 29.11 -12.74 -13.02
CA GLU A 111 29.37 -12.34 -11.63
C GLU A 111 28.09 -11.79 -10.99
N ALA A 112 27.36 -10.97 -11.73
CA ALA A 112 26.13 -10.34 -11.24
C ALA A 112 25.22 -9.92 -12.40
N VAL A 113 23.98 -9.58 -12.07
CA VAL A 113 22.99 -9.03 -12.99
C VAL A 113 22.36 -7.79 -12.37
N LEU A 114 22.30 -6.71 -13.14
CA LEU A 114 21.50 -5.53 -12.83
C LEU A 114 20.16 -5.63 -13.55
N VAL A 115 19.08 -5.37 -12.82
CA VAL A 115 17.71 -5.38 -13.37
C VAL A 115 17.00 -4.09 -12.98
N SER A 116 16.49 -3.35 -13.95
CA SER A 116 15.66 -2.16 -13.74
C SER A 116 14.23 -2.47 -14.15
N ILE A 117 13.26 -2.12 -13.31
CA ILE A 117 11.83 -2.37 -13.55
C ILE A 117 11.10 -1.05 -13.42
N VAL A 118 10.27 -0.74 -14.42
CA VAL A 118 9.31 0.35 -14.38
C VAL A 118 7.91 -0.24 -14.24
N TYR A 119 7.17 0.21 -13.23
CA TYR A 119 5.84 -0.32 -12.92
C TYR A 119 4.83 0.79 -12.57
N ASP A 120 3.56 0.42 -12.73
CA ASP A 120 2.41 1.15 -12.22
C ASP A 120 1.80 0.36 -11.05
N LEU A 121 1.38 1.07 -10.01
CA LEU A 121 0.74 0.50 -8.82
C LEU A 121 -0.55 1.28 -8.51
N SER A 122 -1.66 0.58 -8.48
CA SER A 122 -2.94 1.09 -7.99
C SER A 122 -3.31 0.38 -6.69
N THR A 123 -3.69 1.14 -5.67
CA THR A 123 -4.09 0.61 -4.37
C THR A 123 -5.40 1.24 -3.93
N GLU A 124 -6.25 0.46 -3.26
CA GLU A 124 -7.53 0.93 -2.73
C GLU A 124 -7.77 0.39 -1.33
N THR A 125 -8.25 1.27 -0.44
CA THR A 125 -8.73 0.91 0.89
C THR A 125 -10.26 0.95 0.96
N GLN A 126 -10.85 0.23 1.91
CA GLN A 126 -12.31 0.18 2.12
C GLN A 126 -12.94 1.56 2.36
N ARG A 127 -12.17 2.54 2.85
CA ARG A 127 -12.63 3.93 3.05
C ARG A 127 -12.63 4.77 1.77
N GLY A 128 -12.38 4.15 0.61
CA GLY A 128 -12.43 4.79 -0.70
C GLY A 128 -11.20 5.64 -1.04
N ARG A 129 -10.11 5.53 -0.27
CA ARG A 129 -8.83 6.15 -0.65
C ARG A 129 -8.17 5.27 -1.70
N SER A 130 -8.15 5.73 -2.95
CA SER A 130 -7.36 5.14 -4.02
C SER A 130 -6.08 5.95 -4.25
N THR A 131 -4.96 5.25 -4.41
CA THR A 131 -3.67 5.85 -4.76
C THR A 131 -3.15 5.21 -6.03
N ASN A 132 -2.64 6.02 -6.94
CA ASN A 132 -2.03 5.56 -8.19
C ASN A 132 -0.60 6.09 -8.27
N GLU A 133 0.37 5.19 -8.28
CA GLU A 133 1.77 5.47 -8.58
C GLU A 133 2.03 5.03 -10.03
N ARG A 134 2.46 5.95 -10.90
CA ARG A 134 2.73 5.63 -12.30
C ARG A 134 4.20 5.84 -12.65
N GLY A 135 4.74 4.93 -13.44
CA GLY A 135 6.13 4.97 -13.91
C GLY A 135 7.14 4.99 -12.77
N SER A 136 6.84 4.27 -11.68
CA SER A 136 7.80 4.06 -10.59
C SER A 136 8.92 3.17 -11.08
N ARG A 137 10.18 3.53 -10.78
CA ARG A 137 11.35 2.73 -11.14
C ARG A 137 12.06 2.18 -9.91
N VAL A 138 12.47 0.93 -10.01
CA VAL A 138 13.31 0.24 -9.03
C VAL A 138 14.43 -0.48 -9.79
N SER A 139 15.63 -0.46 -9.24
CA SER A 139 16.78 -1.20 -9.73
C SER A 139 17.20 -2.25 -8.71
N TYR A 140 17.69 -3.37 -9.23
CA TYR A 140 18.19 -4.51 -8.48
C TYR A 140 19.60 -4.82 -8.93
N TYR A 141 20.45 -5.14 -7.97
CA TYR A 141 21.69 -5.89 -8.19
C TYR A 141 21.49 -7.27 -7.62
N VAL A 142 21.78 -8.31 -8.39
CA VAL A 142 21.64 -9.71 -8.00
C VAL A 142 22.96 -10.41 -8.30
N ASP A 143 23.58 -10.97 -7.27
CA ASP A 143 24.70 -11.92 -7.42
C ASP A 143 24.34 -13.28 -6.82
N GLU A 144 25.32 -14.18 -6.73
CA GLU A 144 25.13 -15.52 -6.15
C GLU A 144 24.80 -15.52 -4.65
N HIS A 145 25.00 -14.40 -3.94
CA HIS A 145 24.89 -14.31 -2.48
C HIS A 145 23.78 -13.36 -2.01
N VAL A 146 23.48 -12.29 -2.74
CA VAL A 146 22.60 -11.22 -2.28
C VAL A 146 21.83 -10.56 -3.43
N ALA A 147 20.63 -10.09 -3.12
CA ALA A 147 19.98 -9.07 -3.93
C ALA A 147 19.87 -7.74 -3.19
N LEU A 148 20.31 -6.67 -3.84
CA LEU A 148 20.21 -5.29 -3.37
C LEU A 148 19.13 -4.56 -4.17
N ARG A 149 18.22 -3.87 -3.48
CA ARG A 149 17.12 -3.10 -4.08
C ARG A 149 17.34 -1.62 -3.88
N SER A 150 17.22 -0.84 -4.95
CA SER A 150 17.28 0.62 -4.93
C SER A 150 16.06 1.21 -5.63
N ARG A 151 15.39 2.17 -5.00
CA ARG A 151 14.22 2.84 -5.59
C ARG A 151 14.62 4.22 -6.08
N TYR A 152 14.27 4.54 -7.31
CA TYR A 152 14.43 5.88 -7.85
C TYR A 152 13.47 6.86 -7.14
N GLN A 153 14.01 7.95 -6.58
CA GLN A 153 13.25 8.89 -5.74
C GLN A 153 12.93 10.22 -6.45
N HIS A 154 13.50 10.48 -7.63
CA HIS A 154 13.42 11.78 -8.30
C HIS A 154 12.19 11.98 -9.20
N GLY A 155 11.19 11.09 -9.11
CA GLY A 155 9.88 11.24 -9.76
C GLY A 155 9.57 10.11 -10.74
N ILE A 156 8.98 10.45 -11.89
CA ILE A 156 8.66 9.50 -12.96
C ILE A 156 9.95 9.16 -13.70
N ALA A 157 10.16 7.89 -14.03
CA ALA A 157 11.31 7.33 -14.75
C ALA A 157 11.57 7.98 -16.13
N SER A 158 12.01 9.24 -16.12
CA SER A 158 12.31 10.06 -17.31
C SER A 158 13.82 10.23 -17.49
N GLU A 159 14.60 9.81 -16.49
CA GLU A 159 16.05 9.90 -16.50
C GLU A 159 16.68 8.82 -17.38
N PRO A 160 17.75 9.17 -18.12
CA PRO A 160 18.30 8.32 -19.18
C PRO A 160 18.98 7.06 -18.67
N ASP A 161 19.46 7.04 -17.42
CA ASP A 161 20.12 5.88 -16.83
C ASP A 161 19.07 5.00 -16.10
N PRO A 162 18.84 3.75 -16.55
CA PRO A 162 17.88 2.84 -15.92
C PRO A 162 18.33 2.35 -14.54
N PHE A 163 19.62 2.42 -14.22
CA PHE A 163 20.19 1.93 -12.97
C PHE A 163 20.53 3.04 -11.99
N ASP A 164 20.19 4.29 -12.27
CA ASP A 164 20.31 5.38 -11.30
C ASP A 164 19.12 5.40 -10.30
N PRO A 165 19.38 5.39 -8.97
CA PRO A 165 20.70 5.26 -8.33
C PRO A 165 21.19 3.81 -8.27
N ASP A 166 22.50 3.61 -8.44
CA ASP A 166 23.13 2.29 -8.52
C ASP A 166 22.83 1.46 -7.25
N PRO A 167 22.20 0.28 -7.37
CA PRO A 167 21.87 -0.56 -6.22
C PRO A 167 23.08 -1.04 -5.42
N ARG A 168 24.29 -1.04 -5.98
CA ARG A 168 25.53 -1.37 -5.25
C ARG A 168 25.96 -0.26 -4.30
N ASP A 169 25.64 1.00 -4.63
CA ASP A 169 26.04 2.17 -3.84
C ASP A 169 24.92 2.64 -2.90
N ALA A 170 23.67 2.57 -3.34
CA ALA A 170 22.49 3.14 -2.65
C ALA A 170 21.43 2.10 -2.29
N GLY A 171 21.62 0.84 -2.70
CA GLY A 171 20.63 -0.22 -2.47
C GLY A 171 20.63 -0.75 -1.04
N THR A 172 19.52 -1.39 -0.68
CA THR A 172 19.35 -2.12 0.58
C THR A 172 19.24 -3.61 0.27
N ALA A 173 19.92 -4.45 1.05
CA ALA A 173 19.78 -5.90 0.93
C ALA A 173 18.34 -6.33 1.24
N VAL A 174 17.75 -7.08 0.31
CA VAL A 174 16.37 -7.58 0.41
C VAL A 174 16.28 -9.09 0.56
N VAL A 175 17.30 -9.82 0.09
CA VAL A 175 17.44 -11.26 0.28
C VAL A 175 18.93 -11.64 0.28
N CYS A 176 19.27 -12.66 1.07
CA CYS A 176 20.53 -13.38 0.95
C CYS A 176 20.22 -14.78 0.42
N PHE A 177 21.01 -15.25 -0.54
CA PHE A 177 20.93 -16.60 -1.08
C PHE A 177 21.88 -17.52 -0.29
N ASP A 178 21.45 -18.75 -0.01
CA ASP A 178 22.19 -19.78 0.75
C ASP A 178 22.83 -20.82 -0.19
#